data_AF-A0A1Y3MP51-F1
#
_entry.id   AF-A0A1Y3MP51-F1
#
_cell.length_a   1.000
_cell.length_b   1.000
_cell.length_c   1.000
_cell.angle_alpha   90.00
_cell.angle_beta   90.00
_cell.angle_gamma   90.00
#
_symmetry.space_group_name_H-M   'P 1'
#
loop_
_entity.id
_entity.type
_entity.pdbx_description
1 polymer ?
#
loop_
_entity_poly.entity_id
_entity_poly.type
_entity_poly.pdbx_seq_one_letter_code
_entity_poly.pdbx_strand_id
1 'polypeptide(L)'
;MTVGEIIDCLNKREPLAIIAKRLDMSPYALSKKLRVLGYEYDGEQQKRIFIGEGEEPRHLYLQEATALQYVKTDYQVLIYEQLQKIYELLRKREELIIPKIVKSNEKKKRTFSICTEILEKLDVVSDATGIHKSRIVEEALIEFLRKYEEADEMYQDK
;
A
#
# COMPACT_ATOMS: atom_id res chain seq x y z
N MET A 1 26.96 -26.77 -16.43
CA MET A 1 26.27 -27.80 -15.61
C MET A 1 24.91 -27.27 -15.20
N THR A 2 23.90 -28.12 -15.25
CA THR A 2 22.56 -27.81 -14.72
C THR A 2 22.57 -27.82 -13.20
N VAL A 3 21.57 -27.21 -12.58
CA VAL A 3 21.43 -27.23 -11.12
C VAL A 3 21.27 -28.67 -10.61
N GLY A 4 20.49 -29.52 -11.31
CA GLY A 4 20.30 -30.92 -10.95
C GLY A 4 21.62 -31.71 -10.92
N GLU A 5 22.47 -31.56 -11.94
CA GLU A 5 23.79 -32.21 -12.00
C GLU A 5 24.68 -31.80 -10.82
N ILE A 6 24.66 -30.51 -10.46
CA ILE A 6 25.45 -29.97 -9.34
C ILE A 6 25.00 -30.60 -8.01
N ILE A 7 23.67 -30.68 -7.80
CA ILE A 7 23.10 -31.28 -6.59
C ILE A 7 23.39 -32.77 -6.52
N ASP A 8 23.29 -33.48 -7.64
CA ASP A 8 23.59 -34.91 -7.71
C ASP A 8 25.06 -35.19 -7.40
N CYS A 9 26.00 -34.39 -7.92
CA CYS A 9 27.41 -34.46 -7.58
C CYS A 9 27.65 -34.25 -6.07
N LEU A 10 27.05 -33.20 -5.49
CA LEU A 10 27.18 -32.90 -4.06
C LEU A 10 26.62 -34.03 -3.18
N ASN A 11 25.46 -34.59 -3.56
CA ASN A 11 24.83 -35.69 -2.82
C ASN A 11 25.55 -37.04 -3.02
N LYS A 12 26.37 -37.17 -4.06
CA LYS A 12 27.31 -38.29 -4.27
C LYS A 12 28.65 -38.11 -3.53
N ARG A 13 28.75 -37.14 -2.61
CA ARG A 13 29.94 -36.82 -1.80
C ARG A 13 31.11 -36.26 -2.61
N GLU A 14 30.85 -35.71 -3.79
CA GLU A 14 31.88 -34.94 -4.49
C GLU A 14 32.16 -33.63 -3.73
N PRO A 15 33.43 -33.26 -3.47
CA PRO A 15 33.73 -32.07 -2.69
C PRO A 15 33.25 -30.80 -3.40
N LEU A 16 32.56 -29.93 -2.66
CA LEU A 16 32.05 -28.64 -3.15
C LEU A 16 33.13 -27.82 -3.87
N ALA A 17 34.38 -27.86 -3.38
CA ALA A 17 35.49 -27.12 -3.95
C ALA A 17 35.87 -27.60 -5.36
N ILE A 18 35.73 -28.89 -5.65
CA ILE A 18 36.01 -29.47 -6.97
C ILE A 18 34.95 -29.02 -7.97
N ILE A 19 33.68 -29.08 -7.58
CA ILE A 19 32.54 -28.65 -8.41
C ILE A 19 32.62 -27.15 -8.68
N ALA A 20 32.93 -26.35 -7.65
CA ALA A 20 33.10 -24.90 -7.80
C ALA A 20 34.23 -24.55 -8.78
N LYS A 21 35.36 -25.28 -8.73
CA LYS A 21 36.47 -25.11 -9.68
C LYS A 21 36.08 -25.43 -11.12
N ARG A 22 35.24 -26.46 -11.36
CA ARG A 22 34.71 -26.77 -12.71
C ARG A 22 33.80 -25.68 -13.26
N LEU A 23 33.15 -24.93 -12.37
CA LEU A 23 32.24 -23.83 -12.69
C LEU A 23 32.93 -22.46 -12.67
N ASP A 24 34.25 -22.44 -12.55
CA ASP A 24 35.08 -21.23 -12.49
C ASP A 24 34.61 -20.21 -11.43
N MET A 25 34.29 -20.70 -10.23
CA MET A 25 33.86 -19.85 -9.11
C MET A 25 34.35 -20.36 -7.76
N SER A 26 34.29 -19.49 -6.74
CA SER A 26 34.65 -19.89 -5.38
C SER A 26 33.62 -20.85 -4.78
N PRO A 27 34.02 -21.76 -3.86
CA PRO A 27 33.09 -22.65 -3.17
C PRO A 27 31.99 -21.89 -2.43
N TYR A 28 32.35 -20.73 -1.85
CA TYR A 28 31.40 -19.82 -1.21
C TYR A 28 30.38 -19.26 -2.20
N ALA A 29 30.80 -18.81 -3.39
CA ALA A 29 29.91 -18.30 -4.42
C ALA A 29 28.92 -19.37 -4.89
N LEU A 30 29.39 -20.60 -5.12
CA LEU A 30 28.53 -21.72 -5.50
C LEU A 30 27.50 -22.01 -4.39
N SER A 31 27.93 -22.10 -3.13
CA SER A 31 27.02 -22.36 -2.01
C SER A 31 25.98 -21.24 -1.84
N LYS A 32 26.39 -19.97 -2.00
CA LYS A 32 25.50 -18.81 -1.94
C LYS A 32 24.45 -18.86 -3.06
N LYS A 33 24.86 -19.17 -4.30
CA LYS A 33 23.94 -19.30 -5.44
C LYS A 33 22.92 -20.42 -5.22
N LEU A 34 23.37 -21.59 -4.74
CA LEU A 34 22.46 -22.70 -4.43
C LEU A 34 21.46 -22.36 -3.31
N ARG A 35 21.89 -21.63 -2.28
CA ARG A 35 20.99 -21.16 -1.22
C ARG A 35 19.94 -20.19 -1.74
N VAL A 36 20.36 -19.25 -2.60
CA VAL A 36 19.45 -18.31 -3.25
C VAL A 36 18.39 -19.11 -4.02
N LEU A 37 18.79 -20.13 -4.78
CA LEU A 37 17.91 -21.06 -5.48
C LEU A 37 17.05 -21.98 -4.57
N GLY A 38 17.07 -21.81 -3.24
CA GLY A 38 16.24 -22.59 -2.32
C GLY A 38 16.81 -23.94 -1.90
N TYR A 39 18.10 -24.21 -2.15
CA TYR A 39 18.74 -25.44 -1.65
C TYR A 39 19.43 -25.23 -0.31
N GLU A 40 19.12 -26.12 0.64
CA GLU A 40 19.76 -26.16 1.95
C GLU A 40 20.43 -27.51 2.20
N TYR A 41 21.37 -27.54 3.15
CA TYR A 41 22.03 -28.77 3.56
C TYR A 41 21.29 -29.38 4.74
N ASP A 42 20.72 -30.56 4.52
CA ASP A 42 20.14 -31.39 5.56
C ASP A 42 21.23 -32.23 6.22
N GLY A 43 21.48 -31.95 7.51
CA GLY A 43 22.47 -32.64 8.32
C GLY A 43 22.06 -34.06 8.70
N GLU A 44 20.77 -34.38 8.73
CA GLU A 44 20.25 -35.71 9.05
C GLU A 44 20.44 -36.66 7.87
N GLN A 45 20.10 -36.19 6.67
CA GLN A 45 20.24 -36.97 5.43
C GLN A 45 21.64 -36.84 4.79
N GLN A 46 22.49 -35.95 5.31
CA GLN A 46 23.80 -35.58 4.75
C GLN A 46 23.73 -35.21 3.26
N LYS A 47 22.66 -34.50 2.87
CA LYS A 47 22.36 -34.17 1.47
C LYS A 47 21.86 -32.73 1.37
N ARG A 48 22.02 -32.16 0.19
CA ARG A 48 21.32 -30.93 -0.17
C ARG A 48 19.93 -31.25 -0.70
N ILE A 49 18.94 -30.58 -0.13
CA ILE A 49 17.52 -30.70 -0.46
C ILE A 49 16.97 -29.33 -0.89
N PHE A 50 15.94 -29.34 -1.73
CA PHE A 50 15.25 -28.13 -2.14
C PHE A 50 14.12 -27.82 -1.14
N ILE A 51 14.14 -26.61 -0.58
CA ILE A 51 13.16 -26.06 0.38
C ILE A 51 12.48 -24.80 -0.21
N GLY A 52 12.83 -24.42 -1.44
CA GLY A 52 12.24 -23.26 -2.11
C GLY A 52 10.76 -23.45 -2.47
N GLU A 53 10.08 -22.34 -2.73
CA GLU A 53 8.71 -22.36 -3.26
C GLU A 53 8.70 -22.57 -4.77
N GLY A 54 7.72 -23.35 -5.26
CA GLY A 54 7.53 -23.62 -6.70
C GLY A 54 8.22 -24.89 -7.20
N GLU A 55 8.42 -24.97 -8.53
CA GLU A 55 9.06 -26.11 -9.17
C GLU A 55 10.58 -26.08 -8.95
N GLU A 56 11.16 -27.22 -8.58
CA GLU A 56 12.60 -27.35 -8.37
C GLU A 56 13.37 -27.06 -9.68
N PRO A 57 14.28 -26.07 -9.72
CA PRO A 57 14.91 -25.60 -10.96
C PRO A 57 16.05 -26.51 -11.46
N ARG A 58 15.88 -27.84 -11.38
CA ARG A 58 16.92 -28.83 -11.71
C ARG A 58 17.38 -28.77 -13.16
N HIS A 59 16.45 -28.46 -14.06
CA HIS A 59 16.68 -28.47 -15.52
C HIS A 59 17.44 -27.23 -16.01
N LEU A 60 17.44 -26.14 -15.23
CA LEU A 60 18.07 -24.88 -15.61
C LEU A 60 19.59 -24.93 -15.43
N TYR A 61 20.31 -24.15 -16.25
CA TYR A 61 21.71 -23.88 -15.98
C TYR A 61 21.84 -22.97 -14.75
N LEU A 62 22.88 -23.17 -13.93
CA LEU A 62 23.08 -22.42 -12.68
C LEU A 62 23.03 -20.89 -12.90
N GLN A 63 23.54 -20.41 -14.03
CA GLN A 63 23.55 -18.99 -14.38
C GLN A 63 22.14 -18.46 -14.67
N GLU A 64 21.37 -19.18 -15.48
CA GLU A 64 19.98 -18.85 -15.84
C GLU A 64 19.07 -18.87 -14.61
N ALA A 65 19.18 -19.92 -13.80
CA ALA A 65 18.41 -20.06 -12.57
C ALA A 65 18.66 -18.88 -11.62
N THR A 66 19.91 -18.44 -11.46
CA THR A 66 20.21 -17.27 -10.64
C THR A 66 19.67 -15.98 -11.27
N ALA A 67 19.75 -15.82 -12.59
CA ALA A 67 19.27 -14.61 -13.27
C ALA A 67 17.75 -14.43 -13.15
N LEU A 68 16.98 -15.52 -13.24
CA LEU A 68 15.52 -15.50 -13.03
C LEU A 68 15.15 -15.06 -11.61
N GLN A 69 15.95 -15.43 -10.61
CA GLN A 69 15.71 -15.05 -9.23
C GLN A 69 16.19 -13.63 -8.88
N TYR A 70 17.12 -13.09 -9.67
CA TYR A 70 17.52 -11.69 -9.64
C TYR A 70 16.52 -10.75 -10.31
N VAL A 71 15.45 -11.27 -10.95
CA VAL A 71 14.20 -10.52 -11.17
C VAL A 71 13.51 -10.38 -9.80
N LYS A 72 14.20 -9.69 -8.89
CA LYS A 72 13.69 -9.29 -7.61
C LYS A 72 12.64 -8.26 -7.96
N THR A 73 11.38 -8.66 -7.91
CA THR A 73 10.24 -7.75 -7.99
C THR A 73 10.58 -6.53 -7.15
N ASP A 74 10.72 -5.38 -7.79
CA ASP A 74 11.08 -4.16 -7.09
C ASP A 74 9.83 -3.71 -6.35
N TYR A 75 9.65 -4.27 -5.15
CA TYR A 75 8.51 -3.99 -4.29
C TYR A 75 8.41 -2.49 -4.00
N GLN A 76 9.54 -1.77 -3.98
CA GLN A 76 9.53 -0.32 -3.79
C GLN A 76 8.84 0.36 -4.98
N VAL A 77 9.19 0.01 -6.22
CA VAL A 77 8.54 0.55 -7.43
C VAL A 77 7.05 0.21 -7.46
N LEU A 78 6.68 -1.05 -7.21
CA LEU A 78 5.27 -1.45 -7.19
C LEU A 78 4.47 -0.71 -6.12
N ILE A 79 5.03 -0.54 -4.91
CA ILE A 79 4.38 0.22 -3.84
C ILE A 79 4.15 1.67 -4.30
N TYR A 80 5.15 2.31 -4.91
CA TYR A 80 4.99 3.68 -5.43
C TYR A 80 3.89 3.78 -6.49
N GLU A 81 3.83 2.85 -7.43
CA GLU A 81 2.77 2.84 -8.46
C GLU A 81 1.37 2.68 -7.85
N GLN A 82 1.21 1.82 -6.84
CA GLN A 82 -0.07 1.65 -6.17
C GLN A 82 -0.46 2.88 -5.35
N LEU A 83 0.49 3.48 -4.63
CA LEU A 83 0.26 4.73 -3.89
C LEU A 83 -0.17 5.86 -4.82
N GLN A 84 0.47 5.99 -5.99
CA GLN A 84 0.12 7.03 -6.96
C GLN A 84 -1.31 6.87 -7.50
N LYS A 85 -1.74 5.62 -7.77
CA LYS A 85 -3.14 5.34 -8.14
C LYS A 85 -4.12 5.71 -7.04
N ILE A 86 -3.79 5.40 -5.79
CA ILE A 86 -4.62 5.76 -4.63
C ILE A 86 -4.76 7.28 -4.53
N TYR A 87 -3.66 8.03 -4.64
CA TYR A 87 -3.69 9.49 -4.63
C TYR A 87 -4.58 10.07 -5.73
N GLU A 88 -4.50 9.55 -6.95
CA GLU A 88 -5.35 10.01 -8.06
C GLU A 88 -6.84 9.72 -7.82
N LEU A 89 -7.17 8.57 -7.23
CA LEU A 89 -8.55 8.22 -6.89
C LEU A 89 -9.10 9.11 -5.78
N LEU A 90 -8.29 9.40 -4.76
CA LEU A 90 -8.67 10.31 -3.67
C LEU A 90 -8.88 11.73 -4.20
N ARG A 91 -7.96 12.25 -5.02
CA ARG A 91 -8.10 13.58 -5.64
C ARG A 91 -9.38 13.70 -6.47
N LYS A 92 -9.70 12.67 -7.27
CA LYS A 92 -10.95 12.64 -8.06
C LYS A 92 -12.20 12.64 -7.18
N ARG A 93 -12.15 12.03 -5.99
CA ARG A 93 -13.26 12.06 -5.03
C ARG A 93 -13.41 13.43 -4.36
N GLU A 94 -12.31 14.07 -3.97
CA GLU A 94 -12.33 15.42 -3.41
C GLU A 94 -12.91 16.45 -4.40
N GLU A 95 -12.55 16.34 -5.68
CA GLU A 95 -13.11 17.18 -6.75
C GLU A 95 -14.64 17.01 -6.93
N LEU A 96 -15.19 15.86 -6.54
CA LEU A 96 -16.63 15.55 -6.62
C LEU A 96 -17.39 15.95 -5.34
N ILE A 97 -16.73 15.92 -4.18
CA ILE A 97 -17.35 16.13 -2.86
C ILE A 97 -17.31 17.59 -2.44
N ILE A 98 -16.31 18.36 -2.91
CA ILE A 98 -16.24 19.79 -2.63
C ILE A 98 -16.96 20.52 -3.77
N PRO A 99 -18.24 20.93 -3.65
CA PRO A 99 -18.70 22.03 -4.48
C PRO A 99 -17.74 23.16 -4.16
N LYS A 100 -17.03 23.69 -5.17
CA LYS A 100 -16.23 24.90 -5.03
C LYS A 100 -17.08 25.89 -4.25
N ILE A 101 -16.79 26.05 -2.95
CA ILE A 101 -17.23 27.22 -2.20
C ILE A 101 -16.34 28.31 -2.76
N VAL A 102 -16.74 28.77 -3.95
CA VAL A 102 -16.39 30.10 -4.41
C VAL A 102 -16.85 30.95 -3.25
N LYS A 103 -15.91 31.57 -2.54
CA LYS A 103 -16.19 32.62 -1.57
C LYS A 103 -16.78 33.80 -2.34
N SER A 104 -17.99 33.64 -2.84
CA SER A 104 -18.83 34.73 -3.28
C SER A 104 -19.48 35.25 -2.01
N ASN A 105 -19.22 36.51 -1.68
CA ASN A 105 -20.01 37.25 -0.69
C ASN A 105 -21.47 37.48 -1.15
N GLU A 106 -21.90 36.85 -2.25
CA GLU A 106 -23.25 36.92 -2.77
C GLU A 106 -24.21 36.12 -1.88
N LYS A 107 -25.05 36.84 -1.16
CA LYS A 107 -26.13 36.26 -0.38
C LYS A 107 -27.32 35.95 -1.28
N LYS A 108 -27.60 34.66 -1.50
CA LYS A 108 -28.81 34.22 -2.23
C LYS A 108 -29.95 33.94 -1.24
N LYS A 109 -31.10 34.59 -1.45
CA LYS A 109 -32.30 34.33 -0.64
C LYS A 109 -32.87 32.95 -0.98
N ARG A 110 -33.17 32.15 0.05
CA ARG A 110 -33.90 30.88 -0.04
C ARG A 110 -34.94 30.81 1.07
N THR A 111 -36.09 30.21 0.76
CA THR A 111 -37.18 30.00 1.72
C THR A 111 -37.20 28.54 2.11
N PHE A 112 -37.31 28.27 3.42
CA PHE A 112 -37.41 26.94 3.99
C PHE A 112 -38.62 26.87 4.92
N SER A 113 -39.19 25.68 5.07
CA SER A 113 -40.20 25.39 6.08
C SER A 113 -39.50 24.95 7.37
N ILE A 114 -39.81 25.61 8.49
CA ILE A 114 -39.32 25.25 9.82
C ILE A 114 -40.49 25.17 10.80
N CYS A 115 -40.33 24.40 11.88
CA CYS A 115 -41.36 24.26 12.91
C CYS A 115 -41.65 25.61 13.58
N THR A 116 -42.93 25.84 13.92
CA THR A 116 -43.40 27.07 14.56
C THR A 116 -42.68 27.35 15.88
N GLU A 117 -42.48 26.32 16.71
CA GLU A 117 -41.76 26.42 17.99
C GLU A 117 -40.30 26.89 17.82
N ILE A 118 -39.65 26.48 16.74
CA ILE A 118 -38.25 26.87 16.45
C ILE A 118 -38.22 28.31 15.92
N LEU A 119 -39.20 28.71 15.12
CA LEU A 119 -39.34 30.08 14.67
C LEU A 119 -39.59 31.04 15.85
N GLU A 120 -40.46 30.67 16.78
CA GLU A 120 -40.70 31.47 17.99
C GLU A 120 -39.44 31.64 18.84
N LYS A 121 -38.66 30.57 19.02
CA LYS A 121 -37.36 30.66 19.71
C LYS A 121 -36.37 31.54 18.98
N LEU A 122 -36.31 31.45 17.65
CA LEU A 122 -35.45 32.30 16.83
C LEU A 122 -35.83 33.78 16.95
N ASP A 123 -37.12 34.06 17.02
CA ASP A 123 -37.66 35.41 17.17
C ASP A 123 -37.25 36.00 18.53
N VAL A 124 -37.44 35.26 19.61
CA VAL A 124 -37.01 35.66 20.96
C VAL A 124 -35.50 35.95 21.01
N VAL A 125 -34.67 35.10 20.39
CA VAL A 125 -33.22 35.30 20.36
C VAL A 125 -32.84 36.51 19.50
N SER A 126 -33.51 36.71 18.36
CA SER A 126 -33.29 37.88 17.49
C SER A 126 -33.61 39.18 18.24
N ASP A 127 -34.72 39.21 18.96
CA ASP A 127 -35.16 40.39 19.72
C ASP A 127 -34.25 40.66 20.92
N ALA A 128 -33.80 39.62 21.63
CA ALA A 128 -32.93 39.75 22.79
C ALA A 128 -31.50 40.19 22.44
N THR A 129 -30.97 39.73 21.30
CA THR A 129 -29.57 39.98 20.89
C THR A 129 -29.43 41.16 19.93
N GLY A 130 -30.52 41.62 19.32
CA GLY A 130 -30.49 42.63 18.26
C GLY A 130 -29.88 42.13 16.94
N ILE A 131 -29.57 40.83 16.83
CA ILE A 131 -29.01 40.22 15.63
C ILE A 131 -30.15 39.79 14.70
N HIS A 132 -29.99 40.00 13.39
CA HIS A 132 -30.97 39.56 12.41
C HIS A 132 -31.08 38.03 12.33
N LYS A 133 -32.32 37.52 12.27
CA LYS A 133 -32.66 36.08 12.10
C LYS A 133 -31.81 35.38 11.03
N SER A 134 -31.60 36.04 9.88
CA SER A 134 -30.78 35.47 8.78
C SER A 134 -29.34 35.21 9.18
N ARG A 135 -28.76 36.05 10.05
CA ARG A 135 -27.38 35.91 10.51
C ARG A 135 -27.25 34.80 11.54
N ILE A 136 -28.23 34.70 12.45
CA ILE A 136 -28.31 33.61 13.43
C ILE A 136 -28.41 32.26 12.72
N VAL A 137 -29.27 32.16 11.70
CA VAL A 137 -29.42 30.94 10.88
C VAL A 137 -28.13 30.63 10.11
N GLU A 138 -27.47 31.64 9.54
CA GLU A 138 -26.18 31.48 8.84
C GLU A 138 -25.11 30.92 9.77
N GLU A 139 -24.97 31.45 10.98
CA GLU A 139 -23.98 30.98 11.96
C GLU A 139 -24.30 29.57 12.49
N ALA A 140 -25.56 29.29 12.80
CA ALA A 140 -26.00 27.97 13.22
C ALA A 140 -25.78 26.90 12.13
N LEU A 141 -26.01 27.25 10.86
CA LEU A 141 -25.74 26.36 9.73
C LEU A 141 -24.24 26.12 9.54
N ILE A 142 -23.40 27.15 9.67
CA ILE A 142 -21.95 27.00 9.59
C ILE A 142 -21.46 26.05 10.70
N GLU A 143 -21.90 26.27 11.94
CA GLU A 143 -21.52 25.42 13.07
C GLU A 143 -22.00 23.98 12.88
N PHE A 144 -23.24 23.79 12.39
CA PHE A 144 -23.79 22.47 12.12
C PHE A 144 -23.02 21.74 11.03
N LEU A 145 -22.70 22.42 9.93
CA LEU A 145 -21.96 21.81 8.80
C LEU A 145 -20.52 21.47 9.18
N ARG A 146 -19.86 22.29 10.02
CA ARG A 146 -18.50 22.01 10.50
C ARG A 146 -18.38 20.66 11.22
N LYS A 147 -19.43 20.22 11.93
CA LYS A 147 -19.46 18.91 12.59
C LYS A 147 -19.33 17.73 11.62
N TYR A 148 -19.74 17.92 10.37
CA TYR A 148 -19.60 16.90 9.32
C TYR A 148 -18.26 17.00 8.59
N GLU A 149 -17.57 18.14 8.64
CA GLU A 149 -16.19 18.28 8.17
C GLU A 149 -15.22 17.63 9.18
N GLU A 150 -15.37 17.90 10.48
CA GLU A 150 -14.53 17.33 11.55
C GLU A 150 -14.72 15.80 11.71
N ALA A 151 -15.92 15.28 11.44
CA ALA A 151 -16.20 13.85 11.52
C ALA A 151 -15.51 13.04 10.41
N ASP A 152 -15.15 13.67 9.29
CA ASP A 152 -14.41 13.03 8.20
C ASP A 152 -12.88 12.99 8.49
N GLU A 153 -12.37 13.96 9.25
CA GLU A 153 -10.96 14.00 9.69
C GLU A 153 -10.65 12.92 10.76
N MET A 154 -11.59 12.60 11.65
CA MET A 154 -11.39 11.56 12.67
C MET A 154 -11.24 10.13 12.12
N TYR A 155 -11.65 9.85 10.88
CA TYR A 155 -11.43 8.56 10.22
C TYR A 155 -10.11 8.49 9.44
N GLN A 156 -9.30 9.55 9.42
CA GLN A 156 -7.98 9.54 8.78
C GLN A 156 -6.82 9.19 9.72
N ASP A 157 -7.07 9.07 11.04
CA ASP A 157 -6.03 8.88 12.07
C ASP A 157 -6.00 7.46 12.70
N LYS A 158 -6.46 6.43 11.99
CA LYS A 158 -6.33 5.01 12.41
C LYS A 158 -5.75 4.11 11.34
#